data_AF-A0A1Y5XLH3-F1
#
_entry.id   AF-A0A1Y5XLH3-F1
#
_cell.length_a   1.000
_cell.length_b   1.000
_cell.length_c   1.000
_cell.angle_alpha   90.00
_cell.angle_beta   90.00
_cell.angle_gamma   90.00
#
_symmetry.space_group_name_H-M   'P 1'
#
loop_
_entity.id
_entity.type
_entity.pdbx_description
1 polymer ?
#
loop_
_entity_poly.entity_id
_entity_poly.type
_entity_poly.pdbx_seq_one_letter_code
_entity_poly.pdbx_strand_id
1 'polypeptide(L)'
;MEEIRPIKRALRENVERTIAIPVAVESEEKSFFVPVMIVRKGELQDDLKVTLGNGAPAHLLNYSEYLILVAHALHFSFISAVIDESVAPLVQAIEEDAVELIAQRGKELKDPQDCLDRIKALAEHADEPRHLWAVAELVKALARHYPIVAVVPRPENSQTRAIIKYERLVIPQLKAVPYGQNKLRYLRDQVGRAVGTKPIELDLTLNNASFAQSYHILVFGPEGTYLGFQDVPEVRETIGESAYFRFRRRLGQAYAHGYFRSVPPDAGANLRLTARFFEIPPGTIAKASVAAFANLLLMFSAAVLLGADQVAVANAFPVLVLTIPAAISAWIGLDSAGQQLLDGTLSSRLSSMFTVGASLASSVLYMAQVSGMWQFRQDAVNLFGVRDTAWQILVFGSFMNCLWTTYLWIGRSVSYYVLADRQVETPQAVSN
;
A
#
# COMPACT_ATOMS: atom_id res chain seq x y z
N MET A 1 -15.43 5.26 -8.94
CA MET A 1 -15.12 4.18 -7.98
C MET A 1 -13.71 3.72 -8.25
N GLU A 2 -12.94 3.47 -7.21
CA GLU A 2 -11.56 2.97 -7.28
C GLU A 2 -11.46 1.72 -6.41
N GLU A 3 -10.78 0.71 -6.93
CA GLU A 3 -10.63 -0.58 -6.31
C GLU A 3 -9.17 -1.01 -6.40
N ILE A 4 -8.57 -1.26 -5.26
CA ILE A 4 -7.15 -1.61 -5.12
C ILE A 4 -7.06 -3.02 -4.56
N ARG A 5 -6.41 -3.91 -5.31
CA ARG A 5 -6.20 -5.31 -4.94
C ARG A 5 -4.72 -5.66 -4.91
N PRO A 6 -4.20 -6.28 -3.85
CA PRO A 6 -2.81 -6.72 -3.81
C PRO A 6 -2.59 -7.90 -4.76
N ILE A 7 -1.56 -7.80 -5.59
CA ILE A 7 -1.08 -8.88 -6.47
C ILE A 7 0.41 -9.09 -6.21
N LYS A 8 0.74 -10.13 -5.44
CA LYS A 8 2.11 -10.57 -5.09
C LYS A 8 3.03 -9.53 -4.46
N ARG A 9 3.54 -8.56 -5.24
CA ARG A 9 4.45 -7.46 -4.86
C ARG A 9 3.98 -6.09 -5.38
N ALA A 10 2.87 -6.05 -6.10
CA ALA A 10 2.26 -4.85 -6.65
C ALA A 10 0.81 -4.75 -6.20
N LEU A 11 0.18 -3.62 -6.49
CA LEU A 11 -1.24 -3.38 -6.32
C LEU A 11 -1.86 -3.25 -7.70
N ARG A 12 -2.96 -3.93 -7.96
CA ARG A 12 -3.80 -3.70 -9.12
C ARG A 12 -4.84 -2.66 -8.76
N GLU A 13 -4.80 -1.54 -9.44
CA GLU A 13 -5.74 -0.44 -9.30
C GLU A 13 -6.73 -0.50 -10.47
N ASN A 14 -8.01 -0.64 -10.15
CA ASN A 14 -9.12 -0.57 -11.08
C ASN A 14 -9.93 0.68 -10.77
N VAL A 15 -10.05 1.58 -11.74
CA VAL A 15 -10.77 2.84 -11.57
C VAL A 15 -11.87 2.92 -12.60
N GLU A 16 -13.08 3.18 -12.13
CA GLU A 16 -14.25 3.47 -12.94
C GLU A 16 -14.64 4.94 -12.73
N ARG A 17 -14.66 5.71 -13.82
CA ARG A 17 -15.07 7.11 -13.85
C ARG A 17 -16.33 7.26 -14.68
N THR A 18 -17.35 7.87 -14.06
CA THR A 18 -18.56 8.30 -14.76
C THR A 18 -18.44 9.79 -15.05
N ILE A 19 -18.57 10.16 -16.31
CA ILE A 19 -18.27 11.49 -16.81
C ILE A 19 -19.54 12.04 -17.42
N ALA A 20 -19.93 13.24 -17.00
CA ALA A 20 -21.03 13.95 -17.62
C ALA A 20 -20.54 14.48 -18.98
N ILE A 21 -21.22 14.08 -20.05
CA ILE A 21 -20.98 14.60 -21.38
C ILE A 21 -21.82 15.88 -21.51
N PRO A 22 -21.21 17.04 -21.83
CA PRO A 22 -21.98 18.24 -22.08
C PRO A 22 -22.97 17.97 -23.23
N VAL A 23 -24.22 18.40 -23.05
CA VAL A 23 -25.22 18.32 -24.12
C VAL A 23 -24.84 19.37 -25.15
N ALA A 24 -23.94 19.02 -26.08
CA ALA A 24 -23.59 19.90 -27.17
C ALA A 24 -24.83 20.08 -28.06
N VAL A 25 -25.21 21.33 -28.27
CA VAL A 25 -26.18 21.78 -29.25
C VAL A 25 -25.57 21.49 -30.64
N GLU A 26 -26.15 20.54 -31.36
CA GLU A 26 -26.01 20.37 -32.82
C GLU A 26 -24.63 20.05 -33.44
N SER A 27 -23.57 19.69 -32.69
CA SER A 27 -22.34 19.22 -33.36
C SER A 27 -22.48 17.77 -33.86
N GLU A 28 -22.18 17.55 -35.14
CA GLU A 28 -22.08 16.23 -35.78
C GLU A 28 -20.91 15.37 -35.24
N GLU A 29 -20.08 15.93 -34.34
CA GLU A 29 -18.94 15.24 -33.78
C GLU A 29 -19.37 14.02 -32.94
N LYS A 30 -18.87 12.86 -33.36
CA LYS A 30 -19.25 11.55 -32.83
C LYS A 30 -18.42 11.13 -31.61
N SER A 31 -17.46 11.94 -31.16
CA SER A 31 -16.53 11.54 -30.10
C SER A 31 -16.03 12.73 -29.27
N PHE A 32 -15.65 12.46 -28.03
CA PHE A 32 -15.07 13.43 -27.11
C PHE A 32 -13.73 12.94 -26.57
N PHE A 33 -12.83 13.88 -26.29
CA PHE A 33 -11.52 13.59 -25.70
C PHE A 33 -11.60 13.73 -24.19
N VAL A 34 -11.20 12.67 -23.48
CA VAL A 34 -11.28 12.64 -22.02
C VAL A 34 -9.93 12.30 -21.42
N PRO A 35 -9.39 13.13 -20.50
CA PRO A 35 -8.22 12.77 -19.73
C PRO A 35 -8.56 11.67 -18.70
N VAL A 36 -8.06 10.47 -18.95
CA VAL A 36 -8.27 9.29 -18.09
C VAL A 36 -7.35 9.32 -16.88
N MET A 37 -6.11 9.77 -17.07
CA MET A 37 -5.08 9.80 -16.04
C MET A 37 -4.10 10.92 -16.33
N ILE A 38 -3.58 11.59 -15.30
CA ILE A 38 -2.51 12.57 -15.42
C ILE A 38 -1.27 11.96 -14.77
N VAL A 39 -0.25 11.65 -15.58
CA VAL A 39 0.96 10.98 -15.14
C VAL A 39 2.15 11.92 -15.18
N ARG A 40 3.12 11.75 -14.29
CA ARG A 40 4.33 12.57 -14.35
C ARG A 40 5.15 12.18 -15.57
N LYS A 41 5.74 13.15 -16.27
CA LYS A 41 6.63 12.84 -17.40
C LYS A 41 7.80 11.98 -16.95
N GLY A 42 8.06 10.91 -17.71
CA GLY A 42 9.10 9.92 -17.41
C GLY A 42 8.68 8.82 -16.42
N GLU A 43 7.46 8.89 -15.86
CA GLU A 43 6.89 7.79 -15.07
C GLU A 43 6.39 6.67 -15.99
N LEU A 44 6.75 5.43 -15.66
CA LEU A 44 6.26 4.25 -16.38
C LEU A 44 4.91 3.82 -15.80
N GLN A 45 3.96 3.50 -16.68
CA GLN A 45 2.67 2.94 -16.30
C GLN A 45 2.64 1.46 -16.67
N ASP A 46 2.70 0.58 -15.67
CA ASP A 46 2.74 -0.86 -15.88
C ASP A 46 1.33 -1.44 -16.09
N ASP A 47 1.19 -2.29 -17.12
CA ASP A 47 -0.05 -3.01 -17.48
C ASP A 47 -1.30 -2.11 -17.55
N LEU A 48 -1.15 -0.88 -18.06
CA LEU A 48 -2.27 0.05 -18.23
C LEU A 48 -3.23 -0.46 -19.30
N LYS A 49 -4.48 -0.66 -18.92
CA LYS A 49 -5.60 -0.98 -19.81
C LYS A 49 -6.69 0.05 -19.62
N VAL A 50 -7.21 0.61 -20.70
CA VAL A 50 -8.34 1.54 -20.66
C VAL A 50 -9.48 0.96 -21.48
N THR A 51 -10.66 0.90 -20.89
CA THR A 51 -11.87 0.34 -21.50
C THR A 51 -13.04 1.30 -21.35
N LEU A 52 -13.99 1.21 -22.27
CA LEU A 52 -15.24 1.95 -22.23
C LEU A 52 -16.28 1.20 -21.37
N GLY A 53 -17.42 1.84 -21.10
CA GLY A 53 -18.49 1.25 -20.29
C GLY A 53 -19.03 -0.10 -20.78
N ASN A 54 -18.89 -0.40 -22.07
CA ASN A 54 -19.26 -1.68 -22.69
C ASN A 54 -18.15 -2.75 -22.63
N GLY A 55 -17.01 -2.46 -22.00
CA GLY A 55 -15.85 -3.35 -21.90
C GLY A 55 -14.94 -3.34 -23.13
N ALA A 56 -15.28 -2.62 -24.21
CA ALA A 56 -14.41 -2.49 -25.36
C ALA A 56 -13.16 -1.65 -25.00
N PRO A 57 -11.99 -1.95 -25.59
CA PRO A 57 -10.80 -1.14 -25.39
C PRO A 57 -11.05 0.30 -25.88
N ALA A 58 -10.66 1.28 -25.07
CA ALA A 58 -10.74 2.69 -25.47
C ALA A 58 -9.59 3.03 -26.41
N HIS A 59 -9.86 3.81 -27.46
CA HIS A 59 -8.80 4.35 -28.30
C HIS A 59 -8.07 5.45 -27.52
N LEU A 60 -6.77 5.28 -27.31
CA LEU A 60 -5.92 6.25 -26.63
C LEU A 60 -5.15 7.06 -27.65
N LEU A 61 -5.08 8.37 -27.44
CA LEU A 61 -4.27 9.23 -28.28
C LEU A 61 -2.80 8.85 -28.13
N ASN A 62 -2.11 8.68 -29.26
CA ASN A 62 -0.67 8.64 -29.24
C ASN A 62 -0.11 10.03 -28.87
N TYR A 63 1.20 10.09 -28.63
CA TYR A 63 1.82 11.32 -28.15
C TYR A 63 1.69 12.49 -29.14
N SER A 64 1.80 12.25 -30.45
CA SER A 64 1.64 13.29 -31.46
C SER A 64 0.21 13.82 -31.53
N GLU A 65 -0.78 12.93 -31.51
CA GLU A 65 -2.20 13.31 -31.49
C GLU A 65 -2.56 14.11 -30.24
N TYR A 66 -2.02 13.72 -29.09
CA TYR A 66 -2.14 14.48 -27.86
C TYR A 66 -1.56 15.89 -27.98
N LEU A 67 -0.36 16.04 -28.55
CA LEU A 67 0.25 17.37 -28.70
C LEU A 67 -0.56 18.25 -29.64
N ILE A 68 -1.11 17.69 -30.72
CA ILE A 68 -2.03 18.39 -31.62
C ILE A 68 -3.27 18.84 -30.85
N LEU A 69 -3.89 17.96 -30.05
CA LEU A 69 -5.04 18.30 -29.22
C LEU A 69 -4.72 19.43 -28.24
N VAL A 70 -3.57 19.38 -27.58
CA VAL A 70 -3.15 20.43 -26.63
C VAL A 70 -2.86 21.74 -27.35
N ALA A 71 -2.17 21.72 -28.48
CA ALA A 71 -1.91 22.92 -29.28
C ALA A 71 -3.23 23.58 -29.68
N HIS A 72 -4.20 22.82 -30.21
CA HIS A 72 -5.53 23.36 -30.52
C HIS A 72 -6.25 23.89 -29.28
N ALA A 73 -6.23 23.18 -28.15
CA ALA A 73 -6.87 23.64 -26.93
C ALA A 73 -6.25 24.94 -26.40
N LEU A 74 -4.92 25.08 -26.47
CA LEU A 74 -4.21 26.31 -26.12
C LEU A 74 -4.56 27.43 -27.08
N HIS A 75 -4.49 27.19 -28.39
CA HIS A 75 -4.86 28.14 -29.43
C HIS A 75 -6.25 28.74 -29.19
N PHE A 76 -7.27 27.89 -29.04
CA PHE A 76 -8.64 28.33 -28.77
C PHE A 76 -8.74 29.07 -27.44
N SER A 77 -8.00 28.67 -26.41
CA SER A 77 -8.01 29.35 -25.12
C SER A 77 -7.36 30.74 -25.19
N PHE A 78 -6.28 30.90 -25.96
CA PHE A 78 -5.64 32.19 -26.18
C PHE A 78 -6.52 33.14 -27.00
N ILE A 79 -7.08 32.68 -28.12
CA ILE A 79 -8.00 33.47 -28.96
C ILE A 79 -9.23 33.89 -28.15
N SER A 80 -9.77 33.00 -27.32
CA SER A 80 -10.95 33.33 -26.50
C SER A 80 -10.63 34.31 -25.37
N ALA A 81 -9.38 34.41 -24.94
CA ALA A 81 -8.97 35.26 -23.83
C ALA A 81 -8.47 36.64 -24.28
N VAL A 82 -7.79 36.72 -25.42
CA VAL A 82 -7.15 37.94 -25.94
C VAL A 82 -7.96 38.51 -27.10
N ILE A 83 -8.53 39.70 -26.92
CA ILE A 83 -9.36 40.37 -27.94
C ILE A 83 -8.51 41.28 -28.84
N ASP A 84 -7.38 41.77 -28.32
CA ASP A 84 -6.51 42.72 -29.03
C ASP A 84 -5.72 42.01 -30.15
N GLU A 85 -6.15 42.22 -31.40
CA GLU A 85 -5.47 41.65 -32.57
C GLU A 85 -4.04 42.17 -32.75
N SER A 86 -3.68 43.32 -32.15
CA SER A 86 -2.32 43.89 -32.29
C SER A 86 -1.25 43.03 -31.62
N VAL A 87 -1.63 42.22 -30.62
CA VAL A 87 -0.73 41.29 -29.93
C VAL A 87 -0.75 39.88 -30.50
N ALA A 88 -1.46 39.62 -31.60
CA ALA A 88 -1.55 38.29 -32.21
C ALA A 88 -0.18 37.63 -32.49
N PRO A 89 0.86 38.33 -33.01
CA PRO A 89 2.18 37.73 -33.20
C PRO A 89 2.86 37.33 -31.87
N LEU A 90 2.63 38.10 -30.80
CA LEU A 90 3.16 37.80 -29.47
C LEU A 90 2.44 36.60 -28.86
N VAL A 91 1.11 36.53 -29.01
CA VAL A 91 0.30 35.38 -28.58
C VAL A 91 0.78 34.11 -29.27
N GLN A 92 0.98 34.15 -30.59
CA GLN A 92 1.49 33.00 -31.34
C GLN A 92 2.87 32.55 -30.84
N ALA A 93 3.80 33.47 -30.62
CA ALA A 93 5.12 33.12 -30.10
C ALA A 93 5.04 32.47 -28.69
N ILE A 94 4.18 32.99 -27.81
CA ILE A 94 3.97 32.43 -26.48
C ILE A 94 3.30 31.05 -26.55
N GLU A 95 2.36 30.86 -27.47
CA GLU A 95 1.71 29.58 -27.72
C GLU A 95 2.73 28.53 -28.20
N GLU A 96 3.60 28.87 -29.15
CA GLU A 96 4.67 28.00 -29.65
C GLU A 96 5.62 27.59 -28.52
N ASP A 97 6.06 28.55 -27.70
CA ASP A 97 6.91 28.30 -26.53
C ASP A 97 6.22 27.37 -25.50
N ALA A 98 4.93 27.57 -25.26
CA ALA A 98 4.14 26.74 -24.35
C ALA A 98 4.00 25.30 -24.88
N VAL A 99 3.75 25.14 -26.19
CA VAL A 99 3.69 23.82 -26.83
C VAL A 99 5.05 23.15 -26.80
N GLU A 100 6.16 23.86 -27.09
CA GLU A 100 7.51 23.31 -26.99
C GLU A 100 7.80 22.79 -25.56
N LEU A 101 7.46 23.60 -24.56
CA LEU A 101 7.61 23.26 -23.14
C LEU A 101 6.79 22.01 -22.77
N ILE A 102 5.55 21.89 -23.25
CA ILE A 102 4.72 20.70 -23.04
C ILE A 102 5.25 19.50 -23.84
N ALA A 103 5.86 19.73 -25.00
CA ALA A 103 6.46 18.69 -25.84
C ALA A 103 7.80 18.16 -25.30
N GLN A 104 8.39 18.80 -24.29
CA GLN A 104 9.63 18.31 -23.68
C GLN A 104 9.44 16.91 -23.08
N ARG A 105 10.44 16.06 -23.33
CA ARG A 105 10.56 14.70 -22.81
C ARG A 105 11.85 14.56 -22.03
N GLY A 106 11.84 13.79 -20.96
CA GLY A 106 13.04 13.48 -20.18
C GLY A 106 12.86 13.78 -18.70
N LYS A 107 13.95 13.57 -17.94
CA LYS A 107 14.00 13.84 -16.49
C LYS A 107 14.34 15.30 -16.18
N GLU A 108 15.11 15.95 -17.06
CA GLU A 108 15.49 17.36 -16.96
C GLU A 108 14.51 18.17 -17.81
N LEU A 109 13.57 18.82 -17.15
CA LEU A 109 12.57 19.68 -17.79
C LEU A 109 13.00 21.14 -17.60
N LYS A 110 12.82 21.98 -18.63
CA LYS A 110 13.01 23.44 -18.49
C LYS A 110 12.03 23.96 -17.43
N ASP A 111 12.46 24.98 -16.68
CA ASP A 111 11.57 25.63 -15.73
C ASP A 111 10.45 26.37 -16.50
N PRO A 112 9.16 26.07 -16.25
CA PRO A 112 8.06 26.72 -16.96
C PRO A 112 7.95 28.22 -16.66
N GLN A 113 8.59 28.73 -15.61
CA GLN A 113 8.29 30.05 -15.03
C GLN A 113 8.35 31.22 -16.03
N ASP A 114 9.36 31.29 -16.89
CA ASP A 114 9.48 32.35 -17.92
C ASP A 114 8.28 32.38 -18.88
N CYS A 115 7.88 31.22 -19.38
CA CYS A 115 6.69 31.08 -20.23
C CYS A 115 5.42 31.47 -19.48
N LEU A 116 5.28 31.07 -18.21
CA LEU A 116 4.11 31.42 -17.39
C LEU A 116 4.01 32.94 -17.14
N ASP A 117 5.12 33.61 -16.92
CA ASP A 117 5.15 35.06 -16.68
C ASP A 117 4.79 35.82 -17.95
N ARG A 118 5.23 35.33 -19.12
CA ARG A 118 4.81 35.86 -20.43
C ARG A 118 3.31 35.66 -20.71
N ILE A 119 2.75 34.49 -20.40
CA ILE A 119 1.30 34.24 -20.50
C ILE A 119 0.52 35.21 -19.60
N LYS A 120 1.00 35.45 -18.37
CA LYS A 120 0.36 36.38 -17.44
C LYS A 120 0.48 37.84 -17.87
N ALA A 121 1.56 38.22 -18.55
CA ALA A 121 1.72 39.58 -19.08
C ALA A 121 0.66 39.93 -20.15
N LEU A 122 0.13 38.93 -20.86
CA LEU A 122 -0.99 39.13 -21.79
C LEU A 122 -2.30 39.54 -21.09
N ALA A 123 -2.38 39.48 -19.76
CA ALA A 123 -3.57 39.90 -19.00
C ALA A 123 -3.93 41.38 -19.23
N GLU A 124 -2.97 42.23 -19.60
CA GLU A 124 -3.22 43.63 -19.95
C GLU A 124 -4.05 43.78 -21.24
N HIS A 125 -4.08 42.74 -22.08
CA HIS A 125 -4.76 42.70 -23.38
C HIS A 125 -5.98 41.77 -23.40
N ALA A 126 -6.38 41.24 -22.25
CA ALA A 126 -7.48 40.28 -22.11
C ALA A 126 -8.72 40.94 -21.49
N ASP A 127 -9.90 40.54 -21.98
CA ASP A 127 -11.19 40.96 -21.39
C ASP A 127 -11.42 40.27 -20.03
N GLU A 128 -11.07 38.99 -19.96
CA GLU A 128 -11.11 38.21 -18.72
C GLU A 128 -9.73 37.60 -18.39
N PRO A 129 -8.87 38.32 -17.63
CA PRO A 129 -7.54 37.86 -17.24
C PRO A 129 -7.49 36.47 -16.57
N ARG A 130 -8.60 36.05 -15.95
CA ARG A 130 -8.74 34.74 -15.31
C ARG A 130 -8.57 33.58 -16.29
N HIS A 131 -8.97 33.74 -17.55
CA HIS A 131 -8.76 32.72 -18.58
C HIS A 131 -7.27 32.51 -18.85
N LEU A 132 -6.48 33.58 -18.95
CA LEU A 132 -5.02 33.46 -19.11
C LEU A 132 -4.34 32.82 -17.90
N TRP A 133 -4.82 33.08 -16.68
CA TRP A 133 -4.32 32.38 -15.49
C TRP A 133 -4.63 30.89 -15.53
N ALA A 134 -5.82 30.50 -16.00
CA ALA A 134 -6.16 29.10 -16.21
C ALA A 134 -5.28 28.45 -17.28
N VAL A 135 -5.00 29.15 -18.39
CA VAL A 135 -4.05 28.70 -19.42
C VAL A 135 -2.65 28.53 -18.84
N ALA A 136 -2.16 29.49 -18.06
CA ALA A 136 -0.85 29.39 -17.41
C ALA A 136 -0.78 28.17 -16.46
N GLU A 137 -1.79 27.94 -15.62
CA GLU A 137 -1.81 26.77 -14.74
C GLU A 137 -1.94 25.45 -15.52
N LEU A 138 -2.66 25.43 -16.65
CA LEU A 138 -2.69 24.29 -17.55
C LEU A 138 -1.31 24.01 -18.15
N VAL A 139 -0.63 25.03 -18.69
CA VAL A 139 0.73 24.90 -19.25
C VAL A 139 1.70 24.40 -18.17
N LYS A 140 1.65 24.96 -16.97
CA LYS A 140 2.46 24.52 -15.82
C LYS A 140 2.22 23.06 -15.45
N ALA A 141 0.96 22.63 -15.43
CA ALA A 141 0.60 21.25 -15.15
C ALA A 141 1.13 20.30 -16.26
N LEU A 142 0.89 20.62 -17.53
CA LEU A 142 1.28 19.84 -18.71
C LEU A 142 2.78 19.91 -19.03
N ALA A 143 3.50 20.92 -18.52
CA ALA A 143 4.96 20.98 -18.61
C ALA A 143 5.60 19.82 -17.85
N ARG A 144 5.00 19.41 -16.71
CA ARG A 144 5.54 18.34 -15.82
C ARG A 144 4.79 17.01 -15.94
N HIS A 145 3.59 17.02 -16.50
CA HIS A 145 2.72 15.85 -16.60
C HIS A 145 2.26 15.63 -18.03
N TYR A 146 1.86 14.40 -18.33
CA TYR A 146 1.19 14.05 -19.57
C TYR A 146 -0.17 13.42 -19.22
N PRO A 147 -1.28 13.90 -19.78
CA PRO A 147 -2.57 13.25 -19.65
C PRO A 147 -2.68 12.11 -20.66
N ILE A 148 -3.07 10.94 -20.17
CA ILE A 148 -3.49 9.82 -21.02
C ILE A 148 -4.93 10.10 -21.43
N VAL A 149 -5.12 10.43 -22.72
CA VAL A 149 -6.41 10.86 -23.26
C VAL A 149 -7.07 9.71 -24.01
N ALA A 150 -8.31 9.39 -23.65
CA ALA A 150 -9.15 8.45 -24.36
C ALA A 150 -10.14 9.18 -25.28
N VAL A 151 -10.36 8.60 -26.46
CA VAL A 151 -11.43 9.00 -27.38
C VAL A 151 -12.68 8.21 -27.03
N VAL A 152 -13.71 8.92 -26.60
CA VAL A 152 -14.97 8.33 -26.12
C VAL A 152 -16.05 8.61 -27.16
N PRO A 153 -16.63 7.58 -27.79
CA PRO A 153 -17.74 7.79 -28.71
C PRO A 153 -18.96 8.32 -27.96
N ARG A 154 -19.72 9.21 -28.61
CA ARG A 154 -20.98 9.72 -28.08
C ARG A 154 -21.97 8.55 -27.95
N PRO A 155 -22.59 8.35 -26.79
CA PRO A 155 -23.57 7.28 -26.62
C PRO A 155 -24.80 7.56 -27.49
N GLU A 156 -25.25 6.55 -28.24
CA GLU A 156 -26.35 6.67 -29.22
C GLU A 156 -27.71 7.04 -28.60
N ASN A 157 -27.91 6.75 -27.31
CA ASN A 157 -29.23 6.79 -26.65
C ASN A 157 -29.49 8.06 -25.83
N SER A 158 -29.02 9.23 -26.28
CA SER A 158 -29.18 10.50 -25.53
C SER A 158 -28.64 10.47 -24.10
N GLN A 159 -27.79 9.50 -23.77
CA GLN A 159 -27.21 9.40 -22.43
C GLN A 159 -26.25 10.55 -22.21
N THR A 160 -26.46 11.29 -21.13
CA THR A 160 -25.59 12.42 -20.74
C THR A 160 -24.34 11.97 -20.00
N ARG A 161 -24.07 10.66 -19.95
CA ARG A 161 -22.97 10.09 -19.18
C ARG A 161 -22.22 9.03 -19.97
N ALA A 162 -20.90 9.11 -19.95
CA ALA A 162 -20.00 8.04 -20.37
C ALA A 162 -19.36 7.39 -19.15
N ILE A 163 -19.06 6.09 -19.25
CA ILE A 163 -18.26 5.37 -18.28
C ILE A 163 -16.93 5.03 -18.95
N ILE A 164 -15.84 5.37 -18.29
CA ILE A 164 -14.48 4.96 -18.66
C ILE A 164 -13.91 4.18 -17.48
N LYS A 165 -13.28 3.06 -17.78
CA LYS A 165 -12.59 2.24 -16.80
C LYS A 165 -11.11 2.16 -17.17
N TYR A 166 -10.24 2.20 -16.18
CA TYR A 166 -8.85 1.83 -16.38
C TYR A 166 -8.37 0.88 -15.30
N GLU A 167 -7.45 0.01 -15.70
CA GLU A 167 -6.73 -0.93 -14.83
C GLU A 167 -5.24 -0.66 -15.00
N ARG A 168 -4.49 -0.63 -13.90
CA ARG A 168 -3.02 -0.59 -13.94
C ARG A 168 -2.40 -1.32 -12.76
N LEU A 169 -1.10 -1.63 -12.90
CA LEU A 169 -0.28 -2.09 -11.79
C LEU A 169 0.46 -0.90 -11.16
N VAL A 170 0.27 -0.73 -9.85
CA VAL A 170 0.94 0.26 -9.02
C VAL A 170 1.94 -0.47 -8.13
N ILE A 171 3.21 -0.09 -8.20
CA ILE A 171 4.23 -0.59 -7.28
C ILE A 171 4.26 0.35 -6.07
N PRO A 172 3.82 -0.12 -4.88
CA PRO A 172 3.79 0.74 -3.71
C PRO A 172 5.22 1.15 -3.35
N GLN A 173 5.43 2.45 -3.13
CA GLN A 173 6.70 2.94 -2.63
C GLN A 173 6.84 2.49 -1.17
N LEU A 174 7.80 1.61 -0.91
CA LEU A 174 8.17 1.21 0.45
C LEU A 174 8.90 2.38 1.12
N LYS A 175 8.14 3.37 1.61
CA LYS A 175 8.72 4.47 2.37
C LYS A 175 9.23 3.93 3.70
N ALA A 176 10.53 4.10 3.94
CA ALA A 176 11.06 3.91 5.29
C ALA A 176 10.52 4.99 6.20
N VAL A 177 10.14 4.63 7.43
CA VAL A 177 9.92 5.62 8.48
C VAL A 177 11.22 6.42 8.61
N PRO A 178 11.18 7.76 8.46
CA PRO A 178 12.38 8.58 8.57
C PRO A 178 13.01 8.42 9.96
N TYR A 179 14.34 8.38 10.01
CA TYR A 179 15.07 8.40 11.27
C TYR A 179 14.82 9.74 11.97
N GLY A 180 14.23 9.72 13.18
CA GLY A 180 14.03 10.92 14.00
C GLY A 180 12.63 11.09 14.60
N GLN A 181 11.56 10.65 13.93
CA GLN A 181 10.19 10.83 14.44
C GLN A 181 9.81 9.80 15.51
N ASN A 182 10.26 8.54 15.36
CA ASN A 182 10.00 7.49 16.36
C ASN A 182 11.10 6.42 16.28
N LYS A 183 12.11 6.50 17.15
CA LYS A 183 13.26 5.58 17.17
C LYS A 183 12.84 4.11 17.32
N LEU A 184 11.82 3.83 18.12
CA LEU A 184 11.30 2.47 18.33
C LEU A 184 10.62 1.93 17.06
N ARG A 185 9.82 2.75 16.38
CA ARG A 185 9.18 2.36 15.11
C ARG A 185 10.24 2.13 14.02
N TYR A 186 11.23 3.01 13.93
CA TYR A 186 12.36 2.84 13.01
C TYR A 186 13.12 1.54 13.27
N LEU A 187 13.50 1.26 14.53
CA LEU A 187 14.20 0.03 14.88
C LEU A 187 13.36 -1.21 14.57
N ARG A 188 12.07 -1.18 14.91
CA ARG A 188 11.12 -2.25 14.58
C ARG A 188 11.03 -2.48 13.08
N ASP A 189 11.01 -1.43 12.28
CA ASP A 189 10.97 -1.54 10.81
C ASP A 189 12.29 -2.08 10.25
N GLN A 190 13.44 -1.71 10.82
CA GLN A 190 14.74 -2.24 10.42
C GLN A 190 14.87 -3.74 10.76
N VAL A 191 14.54 -4.13 11.99
CA VAL A 191 14.47 -5.55 12.39
C VAL A 191 13.46 -6.29 11.52
N GLY A 192 12.32 -5.64 11.24
CA GLY A 192 11.30 -6.14 10.34
C GLY A 192 11.87 -6.48 8.96
N ARG A 193 12.64 -5.57 8.35
CA ARG A 193 13.30 -5.79 7.06
C ARG A 193 14.36 -6.88 7.12
N ALA A 194 15.20 -6.88 8.15
CA ALA A 194 16.26 -7.88 8.31
C ALA A 194 15.69 -9.31 8.42
N VAL A 195 14.54 -9.45 9.08
CA VAL A 195 13.81 -10.73 9.24
C VAL A 195 12.86 -11.00 8.05
N GLY A 196 12.82 -10.09 7.07
CA GLY A 196 12.03 -10.22 5.84
C GLY A 196 10.52 -10.01 6.01
N THR A 197 10.09 -9.40 7.11
CA THR A 197 8.69 -8.95 7.25
C THR A 197 8.46 -7.65 6.50
N LYS A 198 7.39 -7.62 5.72
CA LYS A 198 6.98 -6.45 4.96
C LYS A 198 6.04 -5.58 5.78
N PRO A 199 6.01 -4.26 5.54
CA PRO A 199 5.06 -3.39 6.20
C PRO A 199 3.63 -3.84 5.87
N ILE A 200 2.83 -4.00 6.93
CA ILE A 200 1.42 -4.40 6.89
C ILE A 200 0.50 -3.22 6.53
N GLU A 201 1.10 -2.10 6.15
CA GLU A 201 0.46 -0.79 6.02
C GLU A 201 0.50 -0.36 4.56
N LEU A 202 -0.70 -0.24 3.97
CA LEU A 202 -0.90 0.38 2.67
C LEU A 202 -1.15 1.87 2.90
N ASP A 203 -0.32 2.70 2.32
CA ASP A 203 -0.46 4.16 2.29
C ASP A 203 -0.72 4.59 0.85
N LEU A 204 -1.94 5.05 0.58
CA LEU A 204 -2.47 5.30 -0.75
C LEU A 204 -2.85 6.76 -0.90
N THR A 205 -2.35 7.41 -1.94
CA THR A 205 -2.72 8.80 -2.27
C THR A 205 -4.12 8.85 -2.87
N LEU A 206 -4.95 9.78 -2.42
CA LEU A 206 -6.34 9.92 -2.88
C LEU A 206 -6.49 10.95 -4.00
N ASN A 207 -5.55 10.97 -4.96
CA ASN A 207 -5.53 11.95 -6.06
C ASN A 207 -6.84 11.94 -6.86
N ASN A 208 -7.43 10.77 -7.07
CA ASN A 208 -8.69 10.63 -7.82
C ASN A 208 -9.88 11.27 -7.10
N ALA A 209 -9.80 11.48 -5.79
CA ALA A 209 -10.90 12.07 -5.03
C ALA A 209 -11.16 13.53 -5.41
N SER A 210 -10.12 14.29 -5.78
CA SER A 210 -10.25 15.71 -6.12
C SER A 210 -10.82 15.98 -7.52
N PHE A 211 -10.83 14.96 -8.39
CA PHE A 211 -11.42 15.03 -9.74
C PHE A 211 -12.86 14.52 -9.80
N ALA A 212 -13.45 14.14 -8.66
CA ALA A 212 -14.75 13.51 -8.60
C ALA A 212 -15.68 14.23 -7.62
N GLN A 213 -16.92 14.47 -8.03
CA GLN A 213 -17.96 14.97 -7.12
C GLN A 213 -18.26 13.96 -6.01
N SER A 214 -18.18 12.66 -6.33
CA SER A 214 -18.43 11.53 -5.45
C SER A 214 -17.40 10.45 -5.75
N TYR A 215 -16.62 10.09 -4.74
CA TYR A 215 -15.49 9.18 -4.87
C TYR A 215 -15.59 8.06 -3.83
N HIS A 216 -15.50 6.81 -4.31
CA HIS A 216 -15.46 5.62 -3.48
C HIS A 216 -14.17 4.89 -3.75
N ILE A 217 -13.47 4.51 -2.69
CA ILE A 217 -12.26 3.69 -2.74
C ILE A 217 -12.47 2.40 -1.94
N LEU A 218 -12.20 1.26 -2.56
CA LEU A 218 -12.14 -0.06 -1.92
C LEU A 218 -10.70 -0.55 -1.95
N VAL A 219 -10.14 -0.83 -0.78
CA VAL A 219 -8.79 -1.38 -0.66
C VAL A 219 -8.90 -2.77 -0.08
N PHE A 220 -8.58 -3.78 -0.87
CA PHE A 220 -8.62 -5.17 -0.43
C PHE A 220 -7.31 -5.54 0.27
N GLY A 221 -7.42 -6.32 1.34
CA GLY A 221 -6.28 -7.04 1.90
C GLY A 221 -5.94 -8.27 1.07
N PRO A 222 -4.73 -8.84 1.23
CA PRO A 222 -4.43 -10.17 0.71
C PRO A 222 -5.36 -11.23 1.28
N GLU A 223 -5.42 -12.37 0.60
CA GLU A 223 -6.18 -13.51 1.07
C GLU A 223 -5.73 -13.95 2.48
N GLY A 224 -6.69 -14.35 3.32
CA GLY A 224 -6.40 -14.72 4.70
C GLY A 224 -6.05 -13.54 5.63
N THR A 225 -6.34 -12.30 5.20
CA THR A 225 -6.17 -11.10 6.05
C THR A 225 -7.50 -10.38 6.30
N TYR A 226 -7.53 -9.57 7.36
CA TYR A 226 -8.64 -8.73 7.76
C TYR A 226 -8.19 -7.31 8.08
N LEU A 227 -9.04 -6.34 7.82
CA LEU A 227 -8.81 -4.93 8.10
C LEU A 227 -8.82 -4.71 9.62
N GLY A 228 -7.66 -4.40 10.19
CA GLY A 228 -7.57 -4.07 11.62
C GLY A 228 -7.51 -2.59 11.91
N PHE A 229 -7.12 -1.77 10.94
CA PHE A 229 -7.00 -0.33 11.09
C PHE A 229 -7.18 0.36 9.74
N GLN A 230 -7.90 1.47 9.73
CA GLN A 230 -7.99 2.37 8.58
C GLN A 230 -8.06 3.82 9.09
N ASP A 231 -7.43 4.73 8.37
CA ASP A 231 -7.38 6.15 8.74
C ASP A 231 -7.10 7.04 7.52
N VAL A 232 -7.52 8.31 7.59
CA VAL A 232 -7.01 9.38 6.71
C VAL A 232 -6.41 10.45 7.64
N PRO A 233 -5.10 10.41 7.91
CA PRO A 233 -4.46 11.44 8.73
C PRO A 233 -4.69 12.82 8.12
N GLU A 234 -4.83 13.83 8.98
CA GLU A 234 -4.90 15.25 8.60
C GLU A 234 -6.04 15.59 7.61
N VAL A 235 -7.06 14.73 7.52
CA VAL A 235 -8.14 14.89 6.54
C VAL A 235 -8.84 16.24 6.67
N ARG A 236 -9.22 16.64 7.90
CA ARG A 236 -9.92 17.92 8.15
C ARG A 236 -9.06 19.14 7.85
N GLU A 237 -7.77 19.07 8.16
CA GLU A 237 -6.82 20.14 7.84
C GLU A 237 -6.62 20.27 6.33
N THR A 238 -6.67 19.15 5.61
CA THR A 238 -6.41 19.10 4.16
C THR A 238 -7.63 19.47 3.32
N ILE A 239 -8.85 19.03 3.69
CA ILE A 239 -10.06 19.23 2.87
C ILE A 239 -10.96 20.38 3.35
N GLY A 240 -10.71 20.92 4.54
CA GLY A 240 -11.58 21.91 5.19
C GLY A 240 -12.91 21.31 5.70
N GLU A 241 -13.81 22.17 6.17
CA GLU A 241 -15.09 21.74 6.76
C GLU A 241 -16.15 21.36 5.73
N SER A 242 -16.00 21.80 4.48
CA SER A 242 -17.02 21.64 3.42
C SER A 242 -17.02 20.28 2.73
N ALA A 243 -15.91 19.54 2.81
CA ALA A 243 -15.78 18.24 2.16
C ALA A 243 -16.22 17.11 3.11
N TYR A 244 -17.01 16.19 2.55
CA TYR A 244 -17.55 15.08 3.31
C TYR A 244 -16.69 13.84 3.09
N PHE A 245 -16.23 13.21 4.17
CA PHE A 245 -15.57 11.91 4.11
C PHE A 245 -16.20 10.94 5.11
N ARG A 246 -16.24 9.67 4.73
CA ARG A 246 -16.76 8.61 5.59
C ARG A 246 -16.08 7.29 5.29
N PHE A 247 -15.69 6.61 6.36
CA PHE A 247 -15.32 5.20 6.31
C PHE A 247 -16.47 4.29 6.67
N ARG A 248 -16.49 3.10 6.08
CA ARG A 248 -17.26 1.99 6.63
C ARG A 248 -16.63 1.57 7.96
N ARG A 249 -17.30 1.82 9.08
CA ARG A 249 -16.77 1.63 10.44
C ARG A 249 -16.38 0.18 10.80
N ARG A 250 -16.96 -0.80 10.11
CA ARG A 250 -16.77 -2.22 10.45
C ARG A 250 -15.38 -2.68 10.01
N LEU A 251 -14.50 -2.84 10.98
CA LEU A 251 -13.22 -3.55 10.86
C LEU A 251 -13.47 -5.08 10.83
N GLY A 252 -12.42 -5.90 10.70
CA GLY A 252 -12.56 -7.36 10.63
C GLY A 252 -12.92 -7.90 9.25
N GLN A 253 -13.15 -7.03 8.26
CA GLN A 253 -13.50 -7.40 6.88
C GLN A 253 -12.25 -7.57 6.02
N ALA A 254 -12.36 -8.23 4.86
CA ALA A 254 -11.24 -8.37 3.92
C ALA A 254 -10.87 -7.08 3.14
N TYR A 255 -11.55 -5.95 3.39
CA TYR A 255 -11.32 -4.69 2.67
C TYR A 255 -11.64 -3.46 3.52
N ALA A 256 -10.99 -2.34 3.19
CA ALA A 256 -11.33 -0.99 3.64
C ALA A 256 -12.21 -0.30 2.60
N HIS A 257 -13.15 0.54 3.06
CA HIS A 257 -14.04 1.30 2.19
C HIS A 257 -14.13 2.75 2.65
N GLY A 258 -13.60 3.64 1.82
CA GLY A 258 -13.70 5.08 1.98
C GLY A 258 -14.67 5.69 0.97
N TYR A 259 -15.41 6.69 1.43
CA TYR A 259 -16.26 7.54 0.60
C TYR A 259 -15.89 9.01 0.84
N PHE A 260 -15.72 9.76 -0.24
CA PHE A 260 -15.32 11.16 -0.24
C PHE A 260 -16.22 11.94 -1.20
N ARG A 261 -16.56 13.17 -0.84
CA ARG A 261 -17.40 14.07 -1.64
C ARG A 261 -16.88 15.49 -1.54
N SER A 262 -16.87 16.18 -2.68
CA SER A 262 -16.46 17.59 -2.77
C SER A 262 -15.04 17.86 -2.29
N VAL A 263 -14.09 16.96 -2.59
CA VAL A 263 -12.67 17.16 -2.24
C VAL A 263 -12.09 18.27 -3.13
N PRO A 264 -11.44 19.30 -2.56
CA PRO A 264 -10.82 20.37 -3.34
C PRO A 264 -9.77 19.83 -4.35
N PRO A 265 -9.63 20.44 -5.55
CA PRO A 265 -8.69 20.03 -6.59
C PRO A 265 -7.24 19.83 -6.11
N ASP A 266 -6.78 20.72 -5.23
CA ASP A 266 -5.44 20.80 -4.65
C ASP A 266 -5.22 19.84 -3.45
N ALA A 267 -6.29 19.45 -2.76
CA ALA A 267 -6.23 18.58 -1.59
C ALA A 267 -5.90 17.12 -1.93
N GLY A 268 -6.34 16.62 -3.09
CA GLY A 268 -6.25 15.20 -3.45
C GLY A 268 -4.84 14.61 -3.37
N ALA A 269 -3.82 15.40 -3.75
CA ALA A 269 -2.42 14.98 -3.74
C ALA A 269 -1.83 14.80 -2.33
N ASN A 270 -2.36 15.53 -1.36
CA ASN A 270 -1.90 15.51 0.03
C ASN A 270 -2.68 14.52 0.88
N LEU A 271 -3.88 14.14 0.44
CA LEU A 271 -4.70 13.14 1.12
C LEU A 271 -4.14 11.73 0.97
N ARG A 272 -3.98 11.06 2.12
CA ARG A 272 -3.47 9.70 2.21
C ARG A 272 -4.45 8.81 2.96
N LEU A 273 -4.86 7.72 2.34
CA LEU A 273 -5.57 6.63 3.01
C LEU A 273 -4.54 5.63 3.54
N THR A 274 -4.56 5.41 4.84
CA THR A 274 -3.79 4.36 5.50
C THR A 274 -4.71 3.19 5.83
N ALA A 275 -4.35 1.98 5.39
CA ALA A 275 -5.07 0.75 5.74
C ALA A 275 -4.08 -0.33 6.20
N ARG A 276 -4.39 -1.02 7.30
CA ARG A 276 -3.57 -2.12 7.83
C ARG A 276 -4.37 -3.42 7.93
N PHE A 277 -3.82 -4.48 7.35
CA PHE A 277 -4.48 -5.79 7.25
C PHE A 277 -3.73 -6.84 8.07
N PHE A 278 -4.37 -7.43 9.07
CA PHE A 278 -3.76 -8.48 9.88
C PHE A 278 -4.18 -9.86 9.41
N GLU A 279 -3.37 -10.88 9.66
CA GLU A 279 -3.72 -12.27 9.34
C GLU A 279 -4.93 -12.75 10.15
N ILE A 280 -5.83 -13.49 9.50
CA ILE A 280 -6.96 -14.16 10.14
C ILE A 280 -6.42 -15.35 10.97
N PRO A 281 -6.74 -15.44 12.27
CA PRO A 281 -6.36 -16.58 13.11
C PRO A 281 -6.88 -17.92 12.53
N PRO A 282 -6.15 -19.05 12.65
CA PRO A 282 -4.93 -19.22 13.45
C PRO A 282 -3.64 -18.60 12.86
N GLY A 283 -3.59 -18.18 11.59
CA GLY A 283 -2.47 -17.41 11.02
C GLY A 283 -1.07 -18.02 11.20
N THR A 284 -0.03 -17.21 11.00
CA THR A 284 1.38 -17.60 11.19
C THR A 284 1.80 -17.61 12.67
N ILE A 285 1.16 -16.79 13.51
CA ILE A 285 1.47 -16.74 14.95
C ILE A 285 1.06 -18.03 15.66
N ALA A 286 -0.09 -18.63 15.37
CA ALA A 286 -0.45 -19.92 15.98
C ALA A 286 0.53 -21.02 15.58
N LYS A 287 0.95 -21.06 14.31
CA LYS A 287 1.95 -22.02 13.84
C LYS A 287 3.27 -21.86 14.62
N ALA A 288 3.73 -20.62 14.81
CA ALA A 288 4.91 -20.33 15.61
C ALA A 288 4.73 -20.72 17.09
N SER A 289 3.54 -20.49 17.68
CA SER A 289 3.20 -20.89 19.04
C SER A 289 3.23 -22.41 19.22
N VAL A 290 2.65 -23.17 18.29
CA VAL A 290 2.69 -24.64 18.31
C VAL A 290 4.13 -25.15 18.20
N ALA A 291 4.94 -24.58 17.31
CA ALA A 291 6.35 -24.94 17.17
C ALA A 291 7.16 -24.62 18.44
N ALA A 292 6.95 -23.44 19.04
CA ALA A 292 7.59 -23.04 20.28
C ALA A 292 7.18 -23.95 21.46
N PHE A 293 5.90 -24.34 21.53
CA PHE A 293 5.40 -25.28 22.53
C PHE A 293 6.01 -26.68 22.37
N ALA A 294 6.03 -27.21 21.15
CA ALA A 294 6.67 -28.49 20.86
C ALA A 294 8.17 -28.47 21.23
N ASN A 295 8.88 -27.39 20.88
CA ASN A 295 10.28 -27.21 21.24
C ASN A 295 10.50 -27.20 22.76
N LEU A 296 9.66 -26.46 23.51
CA LEU A 296 9.70 -26.45 24.97
C LEU A 296 9.52 -27.85 25.56
N LEU A 297 8.50 -28.60 25.12
CA LEU A 297 8.23 -29.94 25.64
C LEU A 297 9.39 -30.91 25.39
N LEU A 298 9.97 -30.88 24.19
CA LEU A 298 11.09 -31.77 23.83
C LEU A 298 12.35 -31.41 24.61
N MET A 299 12.67 -30.12 24.74
CA MET A 299 13.82 -29.67 25.54
C MET A 299 13.65 -29.98 27.01
N PHE A 300 12.47 -29.73 27.57
CA PHE A 300 12.18 -30.03 28.96
C PHE A 300 12.30 -31.52 29.25
N SER A 301 11.73 -32.36 28.38
CA SER A 301 11.82 -33.81 28.50
C SER A 301 13.27 -34.30 28.43
N ALA A 302 14.06 -33.79 27.48
CA ALA A 302 15.48 -34.13 27.35
C ALA A 302 16.26 -33.73 28.62
N ALA A 303 16.04 -32.52 29.13
CA ALA A 303 16.71 -32.00 30.31
C ALA A 303 16.41 -32.83 31.58
N VAL A 304 15.15 -33.22 31.78
CA VAL A 304 14.73 -34.07 32.92
C VAL A 304 15.29 -35.48 32.81
N LEU A 305 15.21 -36.10 31.62
CA LEU A 305 15.71 -37.45 31.39
C LEU A 305 17.23 -37.56 31.59
N LEU A 306 17.98 -36.54 31.16
CA LEU A 306 19.42 -36.46 31.39
C LEU A 306 19.76 -36.30 32.87
N GLY A 307 19.02 -35.46 33.60
CA GLY A 307 19.27 -35.21 35.02
C GLY A 307 18.89 -36.35 35.97
N ALA A 308 18.10 -37.31 35.50
CA ALA A 308 17.65 -38.45 36.28
C ALA A 308 18.65 -39.63 36.29
N ASP A 309 19.74 -39.57 35.50
CA ASP A 309 20.67 -40.69 35.25
C ASP A 309 19.96 -41.97 34.74
N GLN A 310 18.68 -41.87 34.33
CA GLN A 310 17.82 -43.01 33.98
C GLN A 310 18.01 -43.50 32.54
N VAL A 311 18.79 -42.79 31.74
CA VAL A 311 19.00 -43.18 30.35
C VAL A 311 20.49 -43.42 30.12
N ALA A 312 20.87 -44.69 29.98
CA ALA A 312 22.12 -45.07 29.34
C ALA A 312 21.99 -44.71 27.85
N VAL A 313 22.16 -43.44 27.51
CA VAL A 313 21.89 -42.96 26.15
C VAL A 313 23.05 -43.31 25.21
N ALA A 314 23.08 -44.55 24.76
CA ALA A 314 24.00 -44.98 23.70
C ALA A 314 23.51 -44.63 22.28
N ASN A 315 22.33 -43.99 22.12
CA ASN A 315 21.70 -43.79 20.82
C ASN A 315 21.52 -42.30 20.46
N ALA A 316 21.83 -41.93 19.23
CA ALA A 316 21.67 -40.59 18.65
C ALA A 316 20.20 -40.10 18.53
N PHE A 317 19.25 -40.87 19.04
CA PHE A 317 17.81 -40.61 18.93
C PHE A 317 17.36 -39.27 19.55
N PRO A 318 17.83 -38.85 20.75
CA PRO A 318 17.43 -37.56 21.31
C PRO A 318 17.89 -36.36 20.48
N VAL A 319 19.05 -36.45 19.81
CA VAL A 319 19.53 -35.41 18.89
C VAL A 319 18.55 -35.25 17.73
N LEU A 320 18.17 -36.37 17.09
CA LEU A 320 17.22 -36.33 15.99
C LEU A 320 15.89 -35.71 16.43
N VAL A 321 15.35 -36.15 17.57
CA VAL A 321 14.09 -35.61 18.12
C VAL A 321 14.20 -34.11 18.43
N LEU A 322 15.32 -33.65 19.00
CA LEU A 322 15.54 -32.24 19.34
C LEU A 322 15.65 -31.35 18.11
N THR A 323 16.03 -31.88 16.94
CA THR A 323 16.09 -31.10 15.68
C THR A 323 14.75 -30.99 14.95
N ILE A 324 13.74 -31.80 15.29
CA ILE A 324 12.42 -31.78 14.62
C ILE A 324 11.75 -30.39 14.68
N PRO A 325 11.71 -29.67 15.83
CA PRO A 325 11.14 -28.32 15.88
C PRO A 325 11.85 -27.32 14.97
N ALA A 326 13.16 -27.44 14.78
CA ALA A 326 13.90 -26.61 13.84
C ALA A 326 13.48 -26.91 12.39
N ALA A 327 13.34 -28.19 12.02
CA ALA A 327 12.87 -28.58 10.70
C ALA A 327 11.44 -28.09 10.42
N ILE A 328 10.53 -28.24 11.39
CA ILE A 328 9.14 -27.75 11.30
C ILE A 328 9.12 -26.22 11.15
N SER A 329 9.89 -25.50 11.96
CA SER A 329 9.95 -24.04 11.93
C SER A 329 10.54 -23.53 10.60
N ALA A 330 11.58 -24.19 10.10
CA ALA A 330 12.19 -23.88 8.80
C ALA A 330 11.22 -24.14 7.65
N TRP A 331 10.50 -25.27 7.66
CA TRP A 331 9.48 -25.59 6.65
C TRP A 331 8.37 -24.53 6.63
N ILE A 332 7.82 -24.20 7.80
CA ILE A 332 6.72 -23.23 7.93
C ILE A 332 7.15 -21.83 7.51
N GLY A 333 8.42 -21.46 7.76
CA GLY A 333 8.97 -20.17 7.37
C GLY A 333 9.27 -20.02 5.88
N LEU A 334 9.73 -21.09 5.22
CA LEU A 334 10.17 -21.04 3.81
C LEU A 334 9.01 -21.04 2.81
N ASP A 335 7.94 -21.81 3.05
CA ASP A 335 6.80 -21.91 2.11
C ASP A 335 6.05 -20.57 1.94
N SER A 336 6.06 -19.72 2.97
CA SER A 336 5.37 -18.42 2.98
C SER A 336 6.15 -17.28 2.31
N ALA A 337 7.44 -17.44 2.05
CA ALA A 337 8.30 -16.32 1.62
C ALA A 337 8.07 -15.88 0.16
N GLY A 338 7.38 -16.71 -0.64
CA GLY A 338 7.36 -16.58 -2.09
C GLY A 338 6.30 -15.67 -2.70
N GLN A 339 5.08 -15.59 -2.13
CA GLN A 339 3.93 -15.25 -2.99
C GLN A 339 3.10 -14.02 -2.60
N GLN A 340 3.04 -13.57 -1.34
CA GLN A 340 2.17 -12.43 -1.00
C GLN A 340 2.90 -11.21 -0.40
N LEU A 341 2.27 -10.04 -0.54
CA LEU A 341 2.78 -8.75 -0.10
C LEU A 341 2.88 -8.67 1.43
N LEU A 342 2.09 -9.45 2.18
CA LEU A 342 1.88 -9.29 3.63
C LEU A 342 2.13 -10.55 4.47
N ASP A 343 2.81 -11.59 3.95
CA ASP A 343 2.93 -12.87 4.66
C ASP A 343 3.91 -12.82 5.85
N GLY A 344 3.38 -13.09 7.04
CA GLY A 344 4.12 -13.36 8.26
C GLY A 344 4.33 -12.13 9.13
N THR A 345 3.88 -12.22 10.39
CA THR A 345 4.16 -11.19 11.40
C THR A 345 5.61 -11.25 11.89
N LEU A 346 6.20 -10.10 12.25
CA LEU A 346 7.58 -10.04 12.77
C LEU A 346 7.79 -10.96 13.98
N SER A 347 6.81 -10.97 14.89
CA SER A 347 6.86 -11.81 16.08
C SER A 347 6.89 -13.31 15.75
N SER A 348 6.12 -13.75 14.75
CA SER A 348 6.13 -15.17 14.33
C SER A 348 7.50 -15.60 13.80
N ARG A 349 8.17 -14.73 13.03
CA ARG A 349 9.49 -15.03 12.46
C ARG A 349 10.58 -15.00 13.51
N LEU A 350 10.58 -14.02 14.40
CA LEU A 350 11.52 -13.96 15.52
C LEU A 350 11.37 -15.18 16.43
N SER A 351 10.14 -15.59 16.72
CA SER A 351 9.90 -16.80 17.50
C SER A 351 10.37 -18.06 16.80
N SER A 352 10.13 -18.19 15.49
CA SER A 352 10.58 -19.33 14.71
C SER A 352 12.12 -19.40 14.65
N MET A 353 12.79 -18.26 14.46
CA MET A 353 14.26 -18.17 14.53
C MET A 353 14.80 -18.56 15.90
N PHE A 354 14.16 -18.08 16.98
CA PHE A 354 14.52 -18.47 18.33
C PHE A 354 14.34 -19.98 18.54
N THR A 355 13.21 -20.54 18.12
CA THR A 355 12.93 -21.98 18.21
C THR A 355 13.99 -22.81 17.49
N VAL A 356 14.36 -22.43 16.26
CA VAL A 356 15.44 -23.07 15.50
C VAL A 356 16.77 -22.97 16.24
N GLY A 357 17.17 -21.76 16.66
CA GLY A 357 18.43 -21.53 17.35
C GLY A 357 18.54 -22.29 18.67
N ALA A 358 17.47 -22.29 19.46
CA ALA A 358 17.41 -23.01 20.72
C ALA A 358 17.48 -24.53 20.47
N SER A 359 16.74 -25.06 19.51
CA SER A 359 16.74 -26.48 19.11
C SER A 359 18.11 -26.97 18.66
N LEU A 360 18.85 -26.15 17.92
CA LEU A 360 20.23 -26.45 17.54
C LEU A 360 21.17 -26.39 18.76
N ALA A 361 21.02 -25.38 19.61
CA ALA A 361 21.84 -25.23 20.81
C ALA A 361 21.65 -26.41 21.79
N SER A 362 20.41 -26.89 21.99
CA SER A 362 20.15 -28.07 22.83
C SER A 362 20.75 -29.33 22.24
N SER A 363 20.69 -29.49 20.90
CA SER A 363 21.30 -30.62 20.20
C SER A 363 22.83 -30.62 20.36
N VAL A 364 23.48 -29.46 20.22
CA VAL A 364 24.92 -29.30 20.44
C VAL A 364 25.31 -29.54 21.90
N LEU A 365 24.54 -28.99 22.85
CA LEU A 365 24.77 -29.19 24.28
C LEU A 365 24.68 -30.67 24.65
N TYR A 366 23.64 -31.35 24.16
CA TYR A 366 23.47 -32.77 24.34
C TYR A 366 24.68 -33.56 23.81
N MET A 367 25.10 -33.28 22.57
CA MET A 367 26.26 -33.96 21.97
C MET A 367 27.55 -33.70 22.75
N ALA A 368 27.76 -32.47 23.22
CA ALA A 368 28.92 -32.12 24.03
C ALA A 368 28.93 -32.82 25.40
N GLN A 369 27.75 -33.03 26.00
CA GLN A 369 27.61 -33.79 27.24
C GLN A 369 27.90 -35.28 27.01
N VAL A 370 27.32 -35.87 25.96
CA VAL A 370 27.55 -37.29 25.61
C VAL A 370 29.02 -37.55 25.25
N SER A 371 29.70 -36.61 24.58
CA SER A 371 31.11 -36.75 24.22
C SER A 371 32.07 -36.43 25.39
N GLY A 372 31.56 -36.03 26.56
CA GLY A 372 32.36 -35.59 27.70
C GLY A 372 33.09 -34.26 27.51
N MET A 373 32.81 -33.52 26.43
CA MET A 373 33.38 -32.17 26.23
C MET A 373 32.76 -31.15 27.19
N TRP A 374 31.53 -31.39 27.63
CA TRP A 374 30.82 -30.56 28.59
C TRP A 374 30.40 -31.41 29.80
N GLN A 375 30.95 -31.12 30.97
CA GLN A 375 30.60 -31.83 32.19
C GLN A 375 29.26 -31.32 32.73
N PHE A 376 28.38 -32.24 33.10
CA PHE A 376 27.10 -31.91 33.73
C PHE A 376 27.36 -31.21 35.06
N ARG A 377 26.99 -29.93 35.15
CA ARG A 377 27.18 -29.17 36.39
C ARG A 377 25.91 -29.30 37.22
N GLN A 378 25.95 -30.11 38.27
CA GLN A 378 24.86 -30.20 39.23
C GLN A 378 24.83 -28.92 40.07
N ASP A 379 23.88 -28.04 39.78
CA ASP A 379 23.64 -26.86 40.61
C ASP A 379 22.70 -27.21 41.77
N ALA A 380 22.88 -26.51 42.91
CA ALA A 380 22.01 -26.66 44.08
C ALA A 380 20.56 -26.20 43.82
N VAL A 381 20.35 -25.37 42.79
CA VAL A 381 19.04 -24.86 42.42
C VAL A 381 18.45 -25.74 41.33
N ASN A 382 17.38 -26.47 41.68
CA ASN A 382 16.65 -27.30 40.74
C ASN A 382 15.40 -26.56 40.25
N LEU A 383 15.45 -25.99 39.05
CA LEU A 383 14.30 -25.35 38.43
C LEU A 383 13.52 -26.38 37.62
N PHE A 384 12.28 -26.68 38.03
CA PHE A 384 11.37 -27.63 37.35
C PHE A 384 11.90 -29.07 37.17
N GLY A 385 12.83 -29.53 37.99
CA GLY A 385 13.42 -30.87 37.85
C GLY A 385 14.68 -30.93 36.99
N VAL A 386 15.10 -29.80 36.39
CA VAL A 386 16.34 -29.70 35.61
C VAL A 386 17.50 -29.28 36.51
N ARG A 387 18.57 -30.08 36.54
CA ARG A 387 19.73 -29.87 37.44
C ARG A 387 20.92 -29.12 36.80
N ASP A 388 21.02 -29.11 35.49
CA ASP A 388 22.11 -28.46 34.75
C ASP A 388 21.74 -27.05 34.32
N THR A 389 22.60 -26.07 34.61
CA THR A 389 22.36 -24.64 34.36
C THR A 389 22.11 -24.34 32.89
N ALA A 390 22.85 -24.98 31.98
CA ALA A 390 22.74 -24.71 30.55
C ALA A 390 21.39 -25.19 30.02
N TRP A 391 20.93 -26.37 30.47
CA TRP A 391 19.58 -26.83 30.20
C TRP A 391 18.51 -25.94 30.82
N GLN A 392 18.70 -25.46 32.06
CA GLN A 392 17.77 -24.52 32.68
C GLN A 392 17.60 -23.24 31.85
N ILE A 393 18.70 -22.67 31.33
CA ILE A 393 18.67 -21.47 30.48
C ILE A 393 17.89 -21.75 29.18
N LEU A 394 18.16 -22.88 28.50
CA LEU A 394 17.49 -23.25 27.25
C LEU A 394 15.99 -23.52 27.44
N VAL A 395 15.63 -24.23 28.51
CA VAL A 395 14.22 -24.52 28.87
C VAL A 395 13.50 -23.22 29.23
N PHE A 396 14.10 -22.37 30.06
CA PHE A 396 13.52 -21.09 30.43
C PHE A 396 13.33 -20.16 29.24
N GLY A 397 14.33 -20.04 28.36
CA GLY A 397 14.22 -19.27 27.13
C GLY A 397 13.11 -19.77 26.20
N SER A 398 13.00 -21.10 26.03
CA SER A 398 11.93 -21.73 25.25
C SER A 398 10.56 -21.54 25.89
N PHE A 399 10.48 -21.57 27.21
CA PHE A 399 9.26 -21.27 27.95
C PHE A 399 8.80 -19.83 27.71
N MET A 400 9.70 -18.86 27.82
CA MET A 400 9.40 -17.44 27.56
C MET A 400 8.96 -17.20 26.11
N ASN A 401 9.61 -17.84 25.13
CA ASN A 401 9.23 -17.75 23.72
C ASN A 401 7.82 -18.35 23.47
N CYS A 402 7.54 -19.52 24.05
CA CYS A 402 6.23 -20.17 23.98
C CYS A 402 5.15 -19.30 24.63
N LEU A 403 5.39 -18.79 25.83
CA LEU A 403 4.45 -17.93 26.55
C LEU A 403 4.15 -16.65 25.74
N TRP A 404 5.19 -15.99 25.23
CA TRP A 404 5.06 -14.78 24.43
C TRP A 404 4.26 -14.98 23.15
N THR A 405 4.57 -16.03 22.37
CA THR A 405 3.83 -16.30 21.12
C THR A 405 2.41 -16.75 21.35
N THR A 406 2.16 -17.54 22.40
CA THR A 406 0.82 -17.96 22.80
C THR A 406 -0.01 -16.74 23.22
N TYR A 407 0.57 -15.84 24.03
CA TYR A 407 -0.07 -14.59 24.40
C TYR A 407 -0.44 -13.73 23.17
N LEU A 408 0.49 -13.56 22.24
CA LEU A 408 0.22 -12.84 20.99
C LEU A 408 -0.85 -13.51 20.14
N TRP A 409 -0.84 -14.83 20.03
CA TRP A 409 -1.85 -15.58 19.29
C TRP A 409 -3.25 -15.40 19.89
N ILE A 410 -3.38 -15.54 21.22
CA ILE A 410 -4.65 -15.33 21.93
C ILE A 410 -5.11 -13.89 21.75
N GLY A 411 -4.25 -12.90 22.01
CA GLY A 411 -4.60 -11.49 21.87
C GLY A 411 -5.06 -11.11 20.46
N ARG A 412 -4.39 -11.65 19.43
CA ARG A 412 -4.80 -11.48 18.02
C ARG A 412 -6.12 -12.17 17.69
N SER A 413 -6.32 -13.38 18.22
CA SER A 413 -7.56 -14.12 18.03
C SER A 413 -8.74 -13.40 18.65
N VAL A 414 -8.61 -12.96 19.90
CA VAL A 414 -9.63 -12.16 20.60
C VAL A 414 -9.90 -10.86 19.84
N SER A 415 -8.85 -10.13 19.43
CA SER A 415 -9.02 -8.90 18.64
C SER A 415 -9.78 -9.14 17.34
N TYR A 416 -9.47 -10.22 16.62
CA TYR A 416 -10.18 -10.58 15.40
C TYR A 416 -11.66 -10.86 15.67
N TYR A 417 -12.00 -11.73 16.63
CA TYR A 417 -13.38 -12.07 16.93
C TYR A 417 -14.19 -10.87 17.40
N VAL A 418 -13.63 -10.02 18.27
CA VAL A 418 -14.27 -8.76 18.70
C VAL A 418 -14.57 -7.84 17.53
N LEU A 419 -13.67 -7.74 16.55
CA LEU A 419 -13.89 -6.90 15.36
C LEU A 419 -14.86 -7.56 14.36
N ALA A 420 -14.81 -8.88 14.20
CA ALA A 420 -15.67 -9.63 13.28
C ALA A 420 -17.14 -9.63 13.74
N ASP A 421 -17.37 -9.78 15.04
CA ASP A 421 -18.70 -9.86 15.66
C ASP A 421 -19.38 -8.50 15.83
N ARG A 422 -18.63 -7.39 15.73
CA ARG A 422 -19.21 -6.04 15.83
C ARG A 422 -20.25 -5.85 14.72
N GLN A 423 -21.51 -5.74 15.13
CA GLN A 423 -22.60 -5.41 14.22
C GLN A 423 -22.32 -4.08 13.54
N VAL A 424 -22.82 -3.92 12.32
CA VAL A 424 -22.70 -2.65 11.59
C VAL A 424 -23.40 -1.60 12.43
N GLU A 425 -22.64 -0.73 13.10
CA GLU A 425 -23.22 0.41 13.80
C GLU A 425 -24.08 1.17 12.79
N THR A 426 -25.38 1.21 13.05
CA THR A 426 -26.30 2.10 12.35
C THR A 426 -25.71 3.49 12.47
N PRO A 427 -25.54 4.24 11.37
CA PRO A 427 -25.02 5.59 11.46
C PRO A 427 -25.88 6.37 12.44
N GLN A 428 -25.30 6.74 13.59
CA GLN A 428 -25.83 7.85 14.36
C GLN A 428 -25.82 9.04 13.40
N ALA A 429 -27.00 9.61 13.14
CA ALA A 429 -27.12 10.82 12.37
C ALA A 429 -26.16 11.83 12.99
N VAL A 430 -25.11 12.19 12.25
CA VAL A 430 -24.25 13.30 12.65
C VAL A 430 -25.17 14.51 12.54
N SER A 431 -25.64 15.00 13.69
CA SER A 431 -26.34 16.28 13.74
C SER A 431 -25.35 17.33 13.25
N ASN A 432 -25.67 17.91 12.09
CA ASN A 432 -24.93 19.02 11.51
C ASN A 432 -24.84 20.20 12.47
#